data_AF-A0A2N8NGD0-F1
#
_entry.id   AF-A0A2N8NGD0-F1
#
_cell.length_a   1.000
_cell.length_b   1.000
_cell.length_c   1.000
_cell.angle_alpha   90.00
_cell.angle_beta   90.00
_cell.angle_gamma   90.00
#
_symmetry.space_group_name_H-M   'P 1'
#
loop_
_entity.id
_entity.type
_entity.pdbx_description
1 polymer ?
#
loop_
_entity_poly.entity_id
_entity_poly.type
_entity_poly.pdbx_seq_one_letter_code
_entity_poly.pdbx_strand_id
1 'polypeptide(L)'
;LDNAIVIYDREMPQAELDHIADELSMPHRNVRELGYVNDKPPVYANEPARHKLLDVIGDLALIGKPIKGHIIATRPGHKINNQLAQVIRKEIKLNSIQAPTYDPNREPLMDINRIRELLPHRYPFLLVDKIIEIGGDYIVGIKNVSVNEPFFQGHFPQEPIMPGVLLVEAMAQTGGLLVLNSVDEPERYSTYFMKIDGVKFRQKVVPGDTLIFRLQLLAPIRR
;
A
#
# COMPACT_ATOMS: atom_id res chain seq x y z
N LEU A 1 -35.18 14.11 -14.87
CA LEU A 1 -34.77 13.14 -15.92
C LEU A 1 -33.54 13.57 -16.71
N ASP A 2 -33.11 14.84 -16.67
CA ASP A 2 -31.95 15.31 -17.43
C ASP A 2 -30.61 14.63 -17.10
N ASN A 3 -30.47 14.02 -15.91
CA ASN A 3 -29.20 13.46 -15.43
C ASN A 3 -29.15 11.93 -15.39
N ALA A 4 -30.19 11.23 -15.83
CA ALA A 4 -30.27 9.76 -15.74
C ALA A 4 -30.82 9.18 -17.03
N ILE A 5 -30.20 8.13 -17.58
CA ILE A 5 -30.69 7.42 -18.76
C ILE A 5 -31.69 6.35 -18.30
N VAL A 6 -32.94 6.48 -18.73
CA VAL A 6 -34.01 5.52 -18.46
C VAL A 6 -34.25 4.70 -19.71
N ILE A 7 -34.00 3.39 -19.61
CA ILE A 7 -34.17 2.43 -20.69
C ILE A 7 -35.44 1.63 -20.41
N TYR A 8 -36.37 1.67 -21.37
CA TYR A 8 -37.55 0.83 -21.40
C TYR A 8 -37.27 -0.36 -22.32
N ASP A 9 -36.83 -1.47 -21.71
CA ASP A 9 -36.35 -2.67 -22.40
C ASP A 9 -37.36 -3.83 -22.38
N ARG A 10 -38.49 -3.68 -21.65
CA ARG A 10 -39.55 -4.67 -21.55
C ARG A 10 -40.93 -4.02 -21.55
N GLU A 11 -41.84 -4.55 -22.36
CA GLU A 11 -43.24 -4.16 -22.33
C GLU A 11 -43.88 -4.54 -20.98
N MET A 12 -44.60 -3.59 -20.38
CA MET A 12 -45.33 -3.78 -19.12
C MET A 12 -46.70 -3.09 -19.16
N PRO A 13 -47.68 -3.55 -18.35
CA PRO A 13 -48.98 -2.93 -18.26
C PRO A 13 -48.89 -1.48 -17.78
N GLN A 14 -49.77 -0.59 -18.28
CA GLN A 14 -49.77 0.84 -17.90
C GLN A 14 -49.88 1.06 -16.38
N ALA A 15 -50.66 0.21 -15.68
CA ALA A 15 -50.78 0.30 -14.23
C ALA A 15 -49.45 0.09 -13.47
N GLU A 16 -48.55 -0.73 -14.03
CA GLU A 16 -47.22 -0.97 -13.46
C GLU A 16 -46.27 0.22 -13.76
N LEU A 17 -46.36 0.81 -14.96
CA LEU A 17 -45.65 2.05 -15.30
C LEU A 17 -46.06 3.22 -14.40
N ASP A 18 -47.36 3.39 -14.17
CA ASP A 18 -47.89 4.46 -13.34
C ASP A 18 -47.46 4.29 -11.88
N HIS A 19 -47.44 3.05 -11.39
CA HIS A 19 -46.92 2.73 -10.05
C HIS A 19 -45.43 3.09 -9.90
N ILE A 20 -44.59 2.73 -10.88
CA ILE A 20 -43.16 3.08 -10.88
C ILE A 20 -42.99 4.61 -10.97
N ALA A 21 -43.79 5.29 -11.78
CA ALA A 21 -43.76 6.74 -11.90
C ALA A 21 -44.11 7.43 -10.58
N ASP A 22 -45.13 6.94 -9.85
CA ASP A 22 -45.50 7.43 -8.53
C ASP A 22 -44.38 7.22 -7.51
N GLU A 23 -43.77 6.02 -7.46
CA GLU A 23 -42.64 5.74 -6.58
C GLU A 23 -41.45 6.67 -6.83
N LEU A 24 -41.19 7.00 -8.10
CA LEU A 24 -40.10 7.88 -8.52
C LEU A 24 -40.49 9.38 -8.51
N SER A 25 -41.72 9.71 -8.10
CA SER A 25 -42.28 11.09 -8.14
C SER A 25 -42.16 11.74 -9.52
N MET A 26 -42.45 10.96 -10.57
CA MET A 26 -42.36 11.34 -11.97
C MET A 26 -43.75 11.44 -12.59
N PRO A 27 -43.94 12.30 -13.62
CA PRO A 27 -45.21 12.38 -14.33
C PRO A 27 -45.49 11.07 -15.09
N HIS A 28 -46.75 10.64 -15.09
CA HIS A 28 -47.20 9.45 -15.83
C HIS A 28 -46.92 9.63 -17.32
N ARG A 29 -46.43 8.56 -17.96
CA ARG A 29 -46.13 8.52 -19.40
C ARG A 29 -46.73 7.28 -20.02
N ASN A 30 -47.29 7.44 -21.22
CA ASN A 30 -47.72 6.32 -22.04
C ASN A 30 -46.54 5.93 -22.95
N VAL A 31 -45.79 4.89 -22.57
CA VAL A 31 -44.64 4.41 -23.32
C VAL A 31 -45.06 3.14 -24.07
N ARG A 32 -45.21 3.23 -25.39
CA ARG A 32 -45.62 2.10 -26.24
C ARG A 32 -44.48 1.45 -27.01
N GLU A 33 -43.35 2.11 -27.13
CA GLU A 33 -42.19 1.63 -27.89
C GLU A 33 -41.01 1.41 -26.95
N LEU A 34 -40.30 0.28 -27.14
CA LEU A 34 -39.06 -0.02 -26.45
C LEU A 34 -37.97 0.99 -26.84
N GLY A 35 -37.21 1.49 -25.87
CA GLY A 35 -36.19 2.51 -26.14
C GLY A 35 -35.87 3.39 -24.94
N TYR A 36 -35.53 4.65 -25.20
CA TYR A 36 -35.17 5.62 -24.17
C TYR A 36 -36.37 6.49 -23.79
N VAL A 37 -36.63 6.64 -22.48
CA VAL A 37 -37.79 7.41 -21.95
C VAL A 37 -37.38 8.85 -21.55
N ASN A 38 -36.16 9.26 -21.91
CA ASN A 38 -35.59 10.55 -21.58
C ASN A 38 -36.22 11.72 -22.34
N ASP A 39 -36.25 12.90 -21.71
CA ASP A 39 -36.72 14.15 -22.33
C ASP A 39 -35.83 14.60 -23.50
N LYS A 40 -34.57 14.18 -23.50
CA LYS A 40 -33.60 14.41 -24.57
C LYS A 40 -33.16 13.07 -25.13
N PRO A 41 -33.14 12.91 -26.46
CA PRO A 41 -32.61 11.70 -27.07
C PRO A 41 -31.10 11.58 -26.77
N PRO A 42 -30.57 10.35 -26.67
CA PRO A 42 -29.14 10.14 -26.55
C PRO A 42 -28.43 10.68 -27.79
N VAL A 43 -27.28 11.32 -27.57
CA VAL A 43 -26.39 11.83 -28.63
C VAL A 43 -25.71 10.67 -29.36
N TYR A 44 -25.49 9.54 -28.67
CA TYR A 44 -24.81 8.38 -29.24
C TYR A 44 -25.60 7.08 -29.01
N ALA A 45 -25.59 6.18 -29.99
CA ALA A 45 -26.22 4.86 -29.86
C ALA A 45 -25.67 4.02 -28.69
N ASN A 46 -24.41 4.24 -28.31
CA ASN A 46 -23.73 3.54 -27.22
C ASN A 46 -23.53 4.41 -25.96
N GLU A 47 -24.32 5.46 -25.78
CA GLU A 47 -24.20 6.39 -24.66
C GLU A 47 -24.24 5.73 -23.27
N PRO A 48 -25.08 4.70 -22.99
CA PRO A 48 -25.02 3.97 -21.72
C PRO A 48 -23.65 3.33 -21.44
N ALA A 49 -23.00 2.78 -22.47
CA ALA A 49 -21.67 2.20 -22.35
C ALA A 49 -20.60 3.28 -22.09
N ARG A 50 -20.72 4.44 -22.75
CA ARG A 50 -19.84 5.60 -22.53
C ARG A 50 -19.97 6.13 -21.11
N HIS A 51 -21.19 6.20 -20.57
CA HIS A 51 -21.43 6.61 -19.19
C HIS A 51 -20.74 5.65 -18.22
N LYS A 52 -20.93 4.34 -18.38
CA LYS A 52 -20.25 3.35 -17.52
C LYS A 52 -18.73 3.38 -17.66
N LEU A 53 -18.20 3.67 -18.85
CA LEU A 53 -16.77 3.88 -19.05
C LEU A 53 -16.28 5.12 -18.27
N LEU A 54 -17.01 6.24 -18.33
CA LEU A 54 -16.68 7.46 -17.60
C LEU A 54 -16.74 7.23 -16.09
N ASP A 55 -17.71 6.49 -15.58
CA ASP A 55 -17.79 6.09 -14.17
C ASP A 55 -16.52 5.35 -13.75
N VAL A 56 -16.11 4.33 -14.54
CA VAL A 56 -14.89 3.55 -14.26
C VAL A 56 -13.65 4.45 -14.29
N ILE A 57 -13.52 5.34 -15.27
CA ILE A 57 -12.39 6.27 -15.38
C ILE A 57 -12.37 7.23 -14.17
N GLY A 58 -13.51 7.80 -13.81
CA GLY A 58 -13.65 8.74 -12.69
C GLY A 58 -13.32 8.10 -11.35
N ASP A 59 -13.88 6.91 -11.08
CA ASP A 59 -13.62 6.16 -9.85
C ASP A 59 -12.13 5.74 -9.75
N LEU A 60 -11.52 5.31 -10.86
CA LEU A 60 -10.11 4.94 -10.90
C LEU A 60 -9.16 6.15 -10.79
N ALA A 61 -9.59 7.35 -11.17
CA ALA A 61 -8.81 8.56 -10.97
C ALA A 61 -8.49 8.80 -9.47
N LEU A 62 -9.32 8.28 -8.56
CA LEU A 62 -9.09 8.33 -7.10
C LEU A 62 -7.82 7.58 -6.64
N ILE A 63 -7.22 6.76 -7.50
CA ILE A 63 -5.91 6.13 -7.25
C ILE A 63 -4.80 7.19 -7.08
N GLY A 64 -4.93 8.35 -7.75
CA GLY A 64 -3.99 9.46 -7.63
C GLY A 64 -2.65 9.27 -8.36
N LYS A 65 -2.51 8.22 -9.19
CA LYS A 65 -1.39 8.02 -10.10
C LYS A 65 -1.88 7.51 -11.46
N PRO A 66 -1.20 7.85 -12.57
CA PRO A 66 -1.51 7.28 -13.87
C PRO A 66 -1.38 5.76 -13.87
N ILE A 67 -2.36 5.06 -14.44
CA ILE A 67 -2.34 3.60 -14.57
C ILE A 67 -1.76 3.25 -15.93
N LYS A 68 -0.67 2.49 -15.95
CA LYS A 68 -0.12 1.89 -17.17
C LYS A 68 -0.51 0.41 -17.21
N GLY A 69 -1.67 0.10 -17.78
CA GLY A 69 -2.19 -1.27 -17.85
C GLY A 69 -3.50 -1.37 -18.60
N HIS A 70 -4.05 -2.59 -18.67
CA HIS A 70 -5.34 -2.88 -19.27
C HIS A 70 -6.36 -3.23 -18.19
N ILE A 71 -7.55 -2.63 -18.25
CA ILE A 71 -8.61 -2.83 -17.26
C ILE A 71 -9.82 -3.42 -17.98
N ILE A 72 -10.26 -4.58 -17.50
CA ILE A 72 -11.45 -5.27 -18.00
C ILE A 72 -12.52 -5.14 -16.92
N ALA A 73 -13.65 -4.54 -17.27
CA ALA A 73 -14.76 -4.32 -16.36
C ALA A 73 -16.02 -5.01 -16.89
N THR A 74 -16.52 -6.00 -16.14
CA THR A 74 -17.75 -6.73 -16.47
C THR A 74 -18.84 -6.33 -15.49
N ARG A 75 -19.87 -5.63 -15.96
CA ARG A 75 -20.93 -5.03 -15.12
C ARG A 75 -20.37 -4.11 -14.02
N PRO A 76 -19.60 -3.06 -14.38
CA PRO A 76 -19.00 -2.16 -13.40
C PRO A 76 -20.07 -1.35 -12.65
N GLY A 77 -19.77 -1.03 -11.40
CA GLY A 77 -20.54 -0.12 -10.58
C GLY A 77 -19.63 0.61 -9.59
N HIS A 78 -20.08 1.78 -9.11
CA HIS A 78 -19.24 2.64 -8.28
C HIS A 78 -18.64 1.95 -7.06
N LYS A 79 -19.41 1.07 -6.40
CA LYS A 79 -18.94 0.34 -5.23
C LYS A 79 -17.70 -0.51 -5.54
N ILE A 80 -17.73 -1.29 -6.62
CA ILE A 80 -16.61 -2.21 -6.94
C ILE A 80 -15.41 -1.45 -7.52
N ASN A 81 -15.67 -0.40 -8.32
CA ASN A 81 -14.62 0.45 -8.86
C ASN A 81 -13.86 1.15 -7.72
N ASN A 82 -14.58 1.73 -6.76
CA ASN A 82 -13.99 2.40 -5.61
C ASN A 82 -13.21 1.43 -4.71
N GLN A 83 -13.71 0.21 -4.51
CA GLN A 83 -12.97 -0.82 -3.76
C GLN A 83 -11.66 -1.20 -4.47
N LEU A 84 -11.69 -1.40 -5.79
CA LEU A 84 -10.49 -1.67 -6.59
C LEU A 84 -9.49 -0.50 -6.50
N ALA A 85 -9.96 0.73 -6.67
CA ALA A 85 -9.14 1.94 -6.57
C ALA A 85 -8.48 2.07 -5.19
N GLN A 86 -9.21 1.78 -4.11
CA GLN A 86 -8.67 1.78 -2.75
C GLN A 86 -7.58 0.73 -2.55
N VAL A 87 -7.76 -0.49 -3.08
CA VAL A 87 -6.75 -1.57 -3.01
C VAL A 87 -5.48 -1.16 -3.77
N ILE A 88 -5.62 -0.65 -5.00
CA ILE A 88 -4.49 -0.21 -5.82
C ILE A 88 -3.75 0.94 -5.13
N ARG A 89 -4.48 1.94 -4.61
CA ARG A 89 -3.90 3.08 -3.90
C ARG A 89 -3.12 2.64 -2.66
N LYS A 90 -3.64 1.67 -1.91
CA LYS A 90 -2.94 1.08 -0.75
C LYS A 90 -1.64 0.42 -1.19
N GLU A 91 -1.66 -0.37 -2.26
CA GLU A 91 -0.49 -1.06 -2.79
C GLU A 91 0.57 -0.08 -3.33
N ILE A 92 0.14 0.99 -4.02
CA ILE A 92 1.02 2.06 -4.47
C ILE A 92 1.70 2.74 -3.29
N LYS A 93 0.95 3.05 -2.22
CA LYS A 93 1.53 3.68 -1.02
C LYS A 93 2.60 2.77 -0.40
N LEU A 94 2.31 1.47 -0.26
CA LEU A 94 3.27 0.48 0.25
C LEU A 94 4.54 0.39 -0.62
N ASN A 95 4.39 0.36 -1.95
CA ASN A 95 5.52 0.22 -2.87
C ASN A 95 6.22 1.56 -3.20
N SER A 96 5.64 2.70 -2.83
CA SER A 96 6.28 4.02 -2.99
C SER A 96 7.41 4.28 -2.00
N ILE A 97 7.48 3.49 -0.93
CA ILE A 97 8.54 3.52 0.07
C ILE A 97 9.78 2.88 -0.56
N GLN A 98 10.54 3.65 -1.32
CA GLN A 98 11.84 3.22 -1.82
C GLN A 98 12.93 3.64 -0.85
N ALA A 99 13.89 2.73 -0.62
CA ALA A 99 15.08 3.08 0.13
C ALA A 99 15.86 4.17 -0.65
N PRO A 100 16.46 5.15 0.05
CA PRO A 100 17.29 6.15 -0.61
C PRO A 100 18.50 5.49 -1.27
N THR A 101 19.12 6.20 -2.22
CA THR A 101 20.42 5.79 -2.76
C THR A 101 21.46 5.83 -1.66
N TYR A 102 22.13 4.71 -1.43
CA TYR A 102 23.17 4.59 -0.41
C TYR A 102 24.54 4.92 -0.99
N ASP A 103 25.20 5.92 -0.42
CA ASP A 103 26.62 6.22 -0.64
C ASP A 103 27.42 5.75 0.58
N PRO A 104 28.30 4.72 0.44
CA PRO A 104 29.08 4.21 1.56
C PRO A 104 30.11 5.20 2.11
N ASN A 105 30.51 6.22 1.34
CA ASN A 105 31.52 7.21 1.75
C ASN A 105 30.94 8.38 2.54
N ARG A 106 29.61 8.52 2.55
CA ARG A 106 28.94 9.56 3.32
C ARG A 106 28.95 9.22 4.80
N GLU A 107 29.24 10.20 5.64
CA GLU A 107 29.14 10.05 7.10
C GLU A 107 27.69 9.70 7.52
N PRO A 108 27.50 8.68 8.37
CA PRO A 108 26.19 8.32 8.88
C PRO A 108 25.67 9.32 9.92
N LEU A 109 24.35 9.38 10.10
CA LEU A 109 23.74 10.10 11.21
C LEU A 109 23.98 9.40 12.55
N MET A 110 24.03 8.07 12.55
CA MET A 110 24.45 7.26 13.70
C MET A 110 25.42 6.19 13.24
N ASP A 111 26.61 6.20 13.81
CA ASP A 111 27.58 5.11 13.66
C ASP A 111 27.29 3.98 14.67
N ILE A 112 28.14 2.95 14.66
CA ILE A 112 27.99 1.82 15.56
C ILE A 112 28.11 2.19 17.04
N ASN A 113 28.90 3.22 17.39
CA ASN A 113 29.08 3.63 18.78
C ASN A 113 27.79 4.26 19.30
N ARG A 114 27.22 5.18 18.53
CA ARG A 114 25.94 5.80 18.87
C ARG A 114 24.81 4.77 18.94
N ILE A 115 24.78 3.81 18.02
CA ILE A 115 23.79 2.72 18.04
C ILE A 115 23.91 1.88 19.33
N ARG A 116 25.13 1.60 19.80
CA ARG A 116 25.38 0.80 21.02
C ARG A 116 24.98 1.52 22.30
N GLU A 117 24.99 2.85 22.31
CA GLU A 117 24.44 3.64 23.42
C GLU A 117 22.92 3.44 23.51
N LEU A 118 22.22 3.48 22.38
CA LEU A 118 20.77 3.42 22.35
C LEU A 118 20.21 2.00 22.47
N LEU A 119 20.81 1.01 21.79
CA LEU A 119 20.32 -0.37 21.82
C LEU A 119 21.05 -1.20 22.87
N PRO A 120 20.36 -2.07 23.62
CA PRO A 120 21.00 -3.01 24.54
C PRO A 120 21.67 -4.19 23.81
N HIS A 121 21.30 -4.45 22.55
CA HIS A 121 21.83 -5.55 21.74
C HIS A 121 23.35 -5.48 21.59
N ARG A 122 24.02 -6.63 21.67
CA ARG A 122 25.46 -6.79 21.48
C ARG A 122 25.73 -8.00 20.59
N TYR A 123 26.97 -8.16 20.16
CA TYR A 123 27.38 -9.35 19.41
C TYR A 123 26.96 -10.64 20.16
N PRO A 124 26.41 -11.65 19.45
CA PRO A 124 26.24 -11.76 18.00
C PRO A 124 24.88 -11.27 17.45
N PHE A 125 24.14 -10.45 18.21
CA PHE A 125 22.74 -10.10 17.91
C PHE A 125 22.48 -8.60 17.74
N LEU A 126 23.52 -7.76 17.64
CA LEU A 126 23.38 -6.40 17.14
C LEU A 126 23.57 -6.42 15.62
N LEU A 127 22.51 -6.16 14.86
CA LEU A 127 22.40 -6.41 13.43
C LEU A 127 22.19 -5.14 12.59
N VAL A 128 22.48 -3.97 13.16
CA VAL A 128 22.41 -2.67 12.47
C VAL A 128 23.77 -2.01 12.59
N ASP A 129 24.37 -1.66 11.45
CA ASP A 129 25.74 -1.13 11.41
C ASP A 129 25.77 0.40 11.47
N LYS A 130 24.79 1.06 10.82
CA LYS A 130 24.65 2.52 10.82
C LYS A 130 23.24 2.97 10.44
N ILE A 131 22.89 4.19 10.85
CA ILE A 131 21.69 4.91 10.39
C ILE A 131 22.12 6.04 9.46
N ILE A 132 21.51 6.12 8.27
CA ILE A 132 21.87 7.10 7.24
C ILE A 132 20.84 8.23 7.09
N GLU A 133 19.59 8.00 7.48
CA GLU A 133 18.53 9.00 7.47
C GLU A 133 17.54 8.79 8.62
N ILE A 134 17.06 9.89 9.20
CA ILE A 134 15.97 9.91 10.18
C ILE A 134 15.08 11.10 9.83
N GLY A 135 13.78 10.85 9.65
CA GLY A 135 12.75 11.88 9.54
C GLY A 135 11.79 11.81 10.72
N GLY A 136 10.73 12.63 10.69
CA GLY A 136 9.74 12.66 11.78
C GLY A 136 9.00 11.34 12.00
N ASP A 137 8.80 10.56 10.93
CA ASP A 137 8.03 9.31 10.96
C ASP A 137 8.73 8.16 10.21
N TYR A 138 10.02 8.29 9.90
CA TYR A 138 10.77 7.25 9.20
C TYR A 138 12.24 7.18 9.61
N ILE A 139 12.86 6.04 9.39
CA ILE A 139 14.28 5.79 9.61
C ILE A 139 14.85 4.91 8.49
N VAL A 140 16.12 5.13 8.15
CA VAL A 140 16.85 4.30 7.18
C VAL A 140 18.13 3.74 7.81
N GLY A 141 18.14 2.43 8.03
CA GLY A 141 19.27 1.69 8.60
C GLY A 141 20.01 0.86 7.56
N ILE A 142 21.29 0.60 7.81
CA ILE A 142 22.17 -0.22 6.99
C ILE A 142 22.63 -1.45 7.76
N LYS A 143 22.59 -2.60 7.10
CA LYS A 143 23.22 -3.83 7.54
C LYS A 143 24.07 -4.41 6.41
N ASN A 144 25.38 -4.41 6.60
CA ASN A 144 26.32 -5.10 5.73
C ASN A 144 26.35 -6.59 6.09
N VAL A 145 26.36 -7.41 5.05
CA VAL A 145 26.32 -8.86 5.17
C VAL A 145 27.71 -9.40 4.85
N SER A 146 28.37 -10.00 5.83
CA SER A 146 29.72 -10.53 5.69
C SER A 146 29.76 -12.02 5.95
N VAL A 147 30.57 -12.76 5.17
CA VAL A 147 30.78 -14.20 5.37
C VAL A 147 31.35 -14.51 6.76
N ASN A 148 31.98 -13.52 7.40
CA ASN A 148 32.57 -13.65 8.74
C ASN A 148 31.55 -13.55 9.89
N GLU A 149 30.25 -13.55 9.59
CA GLU A 149 29.20 -13.58 10.61
C GLU A 149 28.91 -15.02 11.08
N PRO A 150 28.67 -15.25 12.38
CA PRO A 150 28.67 -16.60 12.97
C PRO A 150 27.57 -17.52 12.42
N PHE A 151 26.44 -16.97 11.98
CA PHE A 151 25.32 -17.77 11.48
C PHE A 151 25.60 -18.40 10.10
N PHE A 152 26.55 -17.89 9.32
CA PHE A 152 26.89 -18.46 8.02
C PHE A 152 27.59 -19.82 8.11
N GLN A 153 28.22 -20.14 9.25
CA GLN A 153 28.80 -21.46 9.48
C GLN A 153 27.76 -22.59 9.40
N GLY A 154 26.50 -22.27 9.75
CA GLY A 154 25.41 -23.24 9.81
C GLY A 154 24.28 -23.00 8.81
N HIS A 155 24.21 -21.85 8.14
CA HIS A 155 23.07 -21.48 7.30
C HIS A 155 23.50 -20.97 5.91
N PHE A 156 23.87 -21.84 4.97
CA PHE A 156 24.18 -23.26 5.12
C PHE A 156 25.65 -23.50 4.73
N PRO A 157 26.32 -24.57 5.21
CA PRO A 157 27.76 -24.74 5.02
C PRO A 157 28.26 -24.67 3.57
N GLN A 158 27.45 -25.07 2.59
CA GLN A 158 27.77 -25.00 1.15
C GLN A 158 27.07 -23.84 0.42
N GLU A 159 26.13 -23.16 1.07
CA GLU A 159 25.34 -22.08 0.49
C GLU A 159 25.04 -21.02 1.57
N PRO A 160 25.97 -20.09 1.83
CA PRO A 160 25.82 -19.10 2.88
C PRO A 160 24.67 -18.13 2.54
N ILE A 161 23.60 -18.18 3.33
CA ILE A 161 22.39 -17.36 3.18
C ILE A 161 22.08 -16.72 4.53
N MET A 162 21.81 -15.41 4.57
CA MET A 162 21.38 -14.79 5.82
C MET A 162 19.99 -15.31 6.20
N PRO A 163 19.78 -15.85 7.42
CA PRO A 163 18.46 -16.32 7.85
C PRO A 163 17.42 -15.19 7.77
N GLY A 164 16.27 -15.45 7.14
CA GLY A 164 15.23 -14.43 6.96
C GLY A 164 14.72 -13.82 8.27
N VAL A 165 14.74 -14.60 9.35
CA VAL A 165 14.39 -14.11 10.70
C VAL A 165 15.35 -13.03 11.21
N LEU A 166 16.63 -13.09 10.84
CA LEU A 166 17.62 -12.05 11.21
C LEU A 166 17.43 -10.77 10.40
N LEU A 167 16.88 -10.86 9.19
CA LEU A 167 16.45 -9.67 8.44
C LEU A 167 15.31 -8.95 9.18
N VAL A 168 14.33 -9.72 9.67
CA VAL A 168 13.22 -9.17 10.46
C VAL A 168 13.71 -8.56 11.76
N GLU A 169 14.63 -9.22 12.45
CA GLU A 169 15.28 -8.70 13.66
C GLU A 169 16.05 -7.40 13.38
N ALA A 170 16.84 -7.33 12.31
CA ALA A 170 17.56 -6.11 11.95
C ALA A 170 16.62 -4.95 11.62
N MET A 171 15.48 -5.23 10.98
CA MET A 171 14.39 -4.26 10.81
C MET A 171 13.78 -3.84 12.16
N ALA A 172 13.56 -4.79 13.08
CA ALA A 172 13.06 -4.50 14.43
C ALA A 172 13.99 -3.53 15.18
N GLN A 173 15.30 -3.81 15.17
CA GLN A 173 16.32 -2.98 15.81
C GLN A 173 16.40 -1.59 15.18
N THR A 174 16.33 -1.52 13.85
CA THR A 174 16.29 -0.23 13.13
C THR A 174 15.05 0.58 13.53
N GLY A 175 13.88 -0.05 13.66
CA GLY A 175 12.66 0.61 14.14
C GLY A 175 12.76 1.03 15.61
N GLY A 176 13.39 0.21 16.45
CA GLY A 176 13.68 0.52 17.85
C GLY A 176 14.54 1.76 18.01
N LEU A 177 15.55 1.95 17.14
CA LEU A 177 16.38 3.17 17.11
C LEU A 177 15.56 4.44 16.83
N LEU A 178 14.56 4.39 15.96
CA LEU A 178 13.67 5.54 15.72
C LEU A 178 12.91 5.94 17.00
N VAL A 179 12.40 4.95 17.73
CA VAL A 179 11.67 5.16 18.99
C VAL A 179 12.59 5.66 20.09
N LEU A 180 13.72 4.98 20.33
CA LEU A 180 14.65 5.29 21.41
C LEU A 180 15.35 6.64 21.21
N ASN A 181 15.55 7.07 19.96
CA ASN A 181 16.07 8.39 19.66
C ASN A 181 15.06 9.53 19.95
N SER A 182 13.79 9.21 20.19
CA SER A 182 12.72 10.20 20.45
C SER A 182 12.31 10.31 21.92
N VAL A 183 12.91 9.53 22.81
CA VAL A 183 12.58 9.48 24.25
C VAL A 183 13.75 9.94 25.11
N ASP A 184 13.43 10.55 26.24
CA ASP A 184 14.43 10.87 27.26
C ASP A 184 14.82 9.59 28.01
N GLU A 185 16.10 9.48 28.38
CA GLU A 185 16.65 8.32 29.11
C GLU A 185 16.37 6.97 28.43
N PRO A 186 16.78 6.77 27.16
CA PRO A 186 16.47 5.56 26.37
C PRO A 186 16.91 4.26 27.05
N GLU A 187 17.94 4.32 27.88
CA GLU A 187 18.48 3.21 28.70
C GLU A 187 17.42 2.53 29.59
N ARG A 188 16.36 3.28 29.97
CA ARG A 188 15.28 2.78 30.84
C ARG A 188 14.22 1.99 30.08
N TYR A 189 14.25 2.00 28.76
CA TYR A 189 13.24 1.38 27.92
C TYR A 189 13.78 0.14 27.23
N SER A 190 12.99 -0.95 27.28
CA SER A 190 13.25 -2.15 26.50
C SER A 190 12.22 -2.23 25.37
N THR A 191 12.69 -2.30 24.13
CA THR A 191 11.83 -2.50 22.96
C THR A 191 11.50 -3.98 22.81
N TYR A 192 10.24 -4.35 22.96
CA TYR A 192 9.78 -5.72 22.74
C TYR A 192 9.08 -5.87 21.40
N PHE A 193 9.41 -6.95 20.70
CA PHE A 193 8.79 -7.28 19.42
C PHE A 193 7.46 -8.01 19.63
N MET A 194 6.35 -7.32 19.38
CA MET A 194 5.01 -7.82 19.74
C MET A 194 4.31 -8.60 18.61
N LYS A 195 4.43 -8.13 17.37
CA LYS A 195 3.69 -8.69 16.24
C LYS A 195 4.47 -8.49 14.94
N ILE A 196 4.42 -9.52 14.11
CA ILE A 196 4.86 -9.49 12.72
C ILE A 196 3.64 -9.77 11.84
N ASP A 197 3.48 -9.01 10.77
CA ASP A 197 2.41 -9.24 9.80
C ASP A 197 2.91 -9.04 8.38
N GLY A 198 2.44 -9.88 7.45
CA GLY A 198 2.69 -9.72 6.01
C GLY A 198 4.14 -9.77 5.53
N VAL A 199 5.07 -10.38 6.28
CA VAL A 199 6.48 -10.51 5.84
C VAL A 199 6.59 -11.41 4.61
N LYS A 200 7.33 -10.96 3.61
CA LYS A 200 7.60 -11.70 2.37
C LYS A 200 9.09 -11.60 2.02
N PHE A 201 9.76 -12.73 1.86
CA PHE A 201 11.12 -12.80 1.37
C PHE A 201 11.10 -13.07 -0.13
N ARG A 202 11.69 -12.17 -0.92
CA ARG A 202 11.66 -12.26 -2.41
C ARG A 202 12.97 -12.74 -3.00
N GLN A 203 14.09 -12.45 -2.35
CA GLN A 203 15.43 -12.77 -2.80
C GLN A 203 16.26 -13.26 -1.62
N LYS A 204 17.20 -14.17 -1.90
CA LYS A 204 18.21 -14.60 -0.94
C LYS A 204 19.16 -13.43 -0.69
N VAL A 205 19.55 -13.27 0.58
CA VAL A 205 20.58 -12.33 0.99
C VAL A 205 21.84 -13.13 1.28
N VAL A 206 22.96 -12.73 0.69
CA VAL A 206 24.23 -13.47 0.69
C VAL A 206 25.39 -12.57 1.14
N PRO A 207 26.53 -13.14 1.54
CA PRO A 207 27.73 -12.36 1.83
C PRO A 207 28.12 -11.40 0.69
N GLY A 208 28.45 -10.16 1.03
CA GLY A 208 28.74 -9.08 0.09
C GLY A 208 27.57 -8.13 -0.13
N ASP A 209 26.34 -8.53 0.23
CA ASP A 209 25.18 -7.65 0.12
C ASP A 209 25.23 -6.50 1.14
N THR A 210 24.65 -5.36 0.74
CA THR A 210 24.31 -4.27 1.65
C THR A 210 22.79 -4.15 1.73
N LEU A 211 22.24 -4.39 2.90
CA LEU A 211 20.82 -4.24 3.16
C LEU A 211 20.52 -2.81 3.58
N ILE A 212 19.51 -2.23 2.95
CA ILE A 212 19.00 -0.90 3.26
C ILE A 212 17.57 -1.06 3.78
N PHE A 213 17.36 -0.82 5.07
CA PHE A 213 16.05 -0.90 5.70
C PHE A 213 15.43 0.47 5.78
N ARG A 214 14.44 0.76 4.93
CA ARG A 214 13.58 1.94 5.08
C ARG A 214 12.32 1.57 5.84
N LEU A 215 12.19 2.10 7.06
CA LEU A 215 11.05 1.83 7.93
C LEU A 215 10.22 3.10 8.14
N GLN A 216 8.91 2.92 8.19
CA GLN A 216 7.94 3.98 8.38
C GLN A 216 7.11 3.70 9.64
N LEU A 217 6.99 4.69 10.51
CA LEU A 217 6.09 4.66 11.65
C LEU A 217 4.64 4.76 11.15
N LEU A 218 3.85 3.69 11.34
CA LEU A 218 2.47 3.63 10.84
C LEU A 218 1.45 4.25 11.80
N ALA A 219 1.77 4.29 13.09
CA ALA A 219 0.92 4.84 14.14
C ALA A 219 1.79 5.51 15.21
N PRO A 220 1.27 6.54 15.92
CA PRO A 220 2.01 7.20 16.99
C PRO A 220 2.46 6.22 18.06
N ILE A 221 3.64 6.48 18.63
CA ILE A 221 4.18 5.71 19.75
C ILE A 221 3.27 5.93 20.96
N ARG A 222 2.70 4.84 21.49
CA ARG A 222 1.91 4.85 22.72
C ARG A 222 2.86 4.57 23.90
N ARG A 223 2.87 5.47 24.89
CA ARG A 223 3.63 5.33 26.14
C ARG A 223 2.79 4.58 27.18
#